data_AF-A0A1G0LBZ3-F1
#
_entry.id   AF-A0A1G0LBZ3-F1
#
_cell.length_a   1.000
_cell.length_b   1.000
_cell.length_c   1.000
_cell.angle_alpha   90.00
_cell.angle_beta   90.00
_cell.angle_gamma   90.00
#
_symmetry.space_group_name_H-M   'P 1'
#
loop_
_entity.id
_entity.type
_entity.pdbx_description
1 polymer ?
#
loop_
_entity_poly.entity_id
_entity_poly.type
_entity_poly.pdbx_seq_one_letter_code
_entity_poly.pdbx_strand_id
1 'polypeptide(L)'
;MPVVSKLNPIRIGKDVVEIIGTDQDAELAAVRAYNAGIRLAREVDDQSTADLLTKILKMEEGHVDWAETQRDQIEQMGLVNYLTNQTGGAAS
;
A
#
# COMPACT_ATOMS: atom_id res chain seq x y z
N MET A 1 16.88 15.15 14.95
CA MET A 1 15.81 14.31 14.36
C MET A 1 14.57 15.17 14.16
N PRO A 2 13.80 14.96 13.07
CA PRO A 2 12.52 15.63 12.91
C PRO A 2 11.55 15.22 14.03
N VAL A 3 10.73 16.17 14.50
CA VAL A 3 9.67 15.93 15.49
C VAL A 3 8.34 15.83 14.75
N VAL A 4 7.72 14.65 14.80
CA VAL A 4 6.41 14.41 14.18
C VAL A 4 5.32 14.82 15.17
N SER A 5 4.94 16.10 15.16
CA SER A 5 3.87 16.63 16.01
C SER A 5 2.49 16.60 15.35
N LYS A 6 2.44 16.46 14.02
CA LYS A 6 1.21 16.40 13.24
C LYS A 6 1.19 15.11 12.42
N LEU A 7 0.29 14.21 12.79
CA LEU A 7 0.05 12.97 12.06
C LEU A 7 -0.86 13.24 10.87
N ASN A 8 -0.69 12.47 9.81
CA ASN A 8 -1.65 12.45 8.71
C ASN A 8 -3.00 11.90 9.21
N PRO A 9 -4.12 12.33 8.61
CA PRO A 9 -5.42 11.78 8.94
C PRO A 9 -5.43 10.26 8.77
N ILE A 10 -5.83 9.55 9.82
CA ILE A 10 -5.98 8.10 9.78
C ILE A 10 -7.35 7.79 9.18
N ARG A 11 -7.37 6.94 8.15
CA ARG A 11 -8.59 6.41 7.54
C ARG A 11 -8.76 4.96 7.96
N ILE A 12 -9.93 4.60 8.49
CA ILE A 12 -10.23 3.26 9.00
C ILE A 12 -11.44 2.75 8.24
N GLY A 13 -11.29 1.67 7.47
CA GLY A 13 -12.40 1.01 6.79
C GLY A 13 -13.30 0.25 7.77
N LYS A 14 -14.61 0.27 7.55
CA LYS A 14 -15.59 -0.39 8.44
C LYS A 14 -15.77 -1.88 8.17
N ASP A 15 -15.41 -2.31 6.97
CA ASP A 15 -15.49 -3.68 6.48
C ASP A 15 -14.28 -3.99 5.59
N VAL A 16 -14.11 -5.26 5.20
CA VAL A 16 -12.91 -5.72 4.47
C VAL A 16 -12.77 -5.04 3.10
N VAL A 17 -13.88 -4.70 2.43
CA VAL A 17 -13.83 -4.00 1.14
C VAL A 17 -13.31 -2.58 1.34
N GLU A 18 -13.83 -1.87 2.37
CA GLU A 18 -13.35 -0.54 2.71
C GLU A 18 -11.90 -0.52 3.22
N ILE A 19 -11.47 -1.54 3.97
CA ILE A 19 -10.08 -1.67 4.44
C ILE A 19 -9.13 -1.76 3.24
N ILE A 20 -9.38 -2.70 2.32
CA ILE A 20 -8.53 -2.89 1.13
C ILE A 20 -8.50 -1.63 0.27
N GLY A 21 -9.65 -0.98 0.06
CA GLY A 21 -9.71 0.26 -0.72
C GLY A 21 -9.00 1.43 -0.05
N THR A 22 -9.12 1.56 1.28
CA THR A 22 -8.44 2.60 2.04
C THR A 22 -6.93 2.41 2.04
N ASP A 23 -6.47 1.17 2.17
CA ASP A 23 -5.05 0.83 2.09
C ASP A 23 -4.51 1.11 0.68
N GLN A 24 -5.22 0.71 -0.38
CA GLN A 24 -4.84 1.03 -1.76
C GLN A 24 -4.66 2.54 -1.99
N ASP A 25 -5.58 3.37 -1.46
CA ASP A 25 -5.47 4.83 -1.54
C ASP A 25 -4.21 5.37 -0.84
N ALA A 26 -3.87 4.79 0.31
CA ALA A 26 -2.68 5.14 1.08
C ALA A 26 -1.40 4.73 0.33
N GLU A 27 -1.36 3.53 -0.24
CA GLU A 27 -0.23 3.02 -1.02
C GLU A 27 -0.01 3.85 -2.29
N LEU A 28 -1.08 4.19 -3.02
CA LEU A 28 -0.99 5.10 -4.17
C LEU A 28 -0.45 6.49 -3.78
N ALA A 29 -0.78 6.98 -2.59
CA ALA A 29 -0.22 8.22 -2.07
C ALA A 29 1.27 8.07 -1.72
N ALA A 30 1.66 6.94 -1.14
CA ALA A 30 3.05 6.60 -0.84
C ALA A 30 3.89 6.51 -2.13
N VAL A 31 3.41 5.80 -3.16
CA VAL A 31 4.04 5.72 -4.50
C VAL A 31 4.32 7.10 -5.07
N ARG A 32 3.35 8.02 -5.02
CA ARG A 32 3.55 9.41 -5.47
C ARG A 32 4.61 10.14 -4.66
N ALA A 33 4.59 9.99 -3.33
CA ALA A 33 5.54 10.62 -2.43
C ALA A 33 6.97 10.10 -2.64
N TYR A 34 7.15 8.79 -2.78
CA TYR A 34 8.45 8.17 -3.03
C TYR A 34 9.01 8.55 -4.40
N ASN A 35 8.19 8.57 -5.45
CA ASN A 35 8.63 9.08 -6.76
C ASN A 35 9.12 10.54 -6.70
N ALA A 36 8.42 11.40 -5.95
CA ALA A 36 8.85 12.78 -5.75
C ALA A 36 10.16 12.86 -4.93
N GLY A 37 10.30 12.04 -3.89
CA GLY A 37 11.51 11.96 -3.06
C GLY A 37 12.72 11.44 -3.83
N ILE A 38 12.56 10.41 -4.67
CA ILE A 38 13.61 9.88 -5.55
C ILE A 38 14.08 10.95 -6.54
N ARG A 39 13.14 11.70 -7.13
CA ARG A 39 13.49 12.81 -8.03
C ARG A 39 14.35 13.85 -7.31
N LEU A 40 13.93 14.30 -6.13
CA LEU A 40 14.69 15.27 -5.35
C LEU A 40 16.07 14.75 -4.94
N ALA A 41 16.16 13.50 -4.46
CA ALA A 41 17.44 12.90 -4.07
C ALA A 41 18.42 12.86 -5.25
N ARG A 42 17.94 12.53 -6.46
CA ARG A 42 18.74 12.57 -7.69
C ARG A 42 19.14 13.98 -8.11
N GLU A 43 18.28 14.98 -7.93
CA GLU A 43 18.58 16.39 -8.24
C GLU A 43 19.71 16.97 -7.37
N VAL A 44 19.88 16.46 -6.15
CA VAL A 44 20.94 16.89 -5.21
C VAL A 44 22.10 15.89 -5.10
N ASP A 45 22.21 14.96 -6.06
CA ASP A 45 23.25 13.93 -6.13
C ASP A 45 23.31 12.96 -4.92
N ASP A 46 22.23 12.82 -4.15
CA ASP A 46 22.12 11.86 -3.04
C ASP A 46 21.68 10.48 -3.54
N GLN A 47 22.66 9.72 -4.03
CA GLN A 47 22.43 8.40 -4.62
C GLN A 47 21.97 7.36 -3.57
N SER A 48 22.50 7.43 -2.35
CA SER A 48 22.19 6.43 -1.31
C SER A 48 20.73 6.56 -0.85
N THR A 49 20.24 7.79 -0.69
CA THR A 49 18.82 8.01 -0.39
C THR A 49 17.94 7.64 -1.58
N ALA A 50 18.33 7.97 -2.82
CA ALA A 50 17.57 7.57 -4.00
C ALA A 50 17.39 6.04 -4.10
N ASP A 51 18.43 5.27 -3.82
CA ASP A 51 18.39 3.80 -3.83
C ASP A 51 17.50 3.23 -2.73
N LEU A 52 17.57 3.78 -1.52
CA LEU A 52 16.70 3.38 -0.42
C LEU A 52 15.24 3.65 -0.76
N LEU A 53 14.91 4.86 -1.23
CA LEU A 53 13.54 5.22 -1.60
C LEU A 53 13.04 4.38 -2.78
N THR A 54 13.89 4.01 -3.72
CA THR A 54 13.53 3.13 -4.85
C THR A 54 13.18 1.71 -4.37
N LYS A 55 13.88 1.19 -3.35
CA LYS A 55 13.53 -0.11 -2.76
C LYS A 55 12.15 -0.05 -2.08
N ILE A 56 11.86 1.04 -1.38
CA ILE A 56 10.57 1.22 -0.72
C ILE A 56 9.45 1.40 -1.74
N LEU A 57 9.65 2.22 -2.78
CA LEU A 57 8.71 2.39 -3.89
C LEU A 57 8.25 1.05 -4.47
N LYS A 58 9.19 0.11 -4.72
CA LYS A 58 8.85 -1.23 -5.23
C LYS A 58 7.99 -2.06 -4.28
N MET A 59 8.14 -1.87 -2.98
CA MET A 59 7.30 -2.53 -1.98
C MET A 59 5.88 -1.97 -2.04
N GLU A 60 5.74 -0.64 -2.12
CA GLU A 60 4.41 -0.01 -2.20
C GLU A 60 3.69 -0.32 -3.52
N GLU A 61 4.40 -0.40 -4.64
CA GLU A 61 3.86 -0.89 -5.91
C GLU A 61 3.32 -2.33 -5.77
N GLY A 62 4.05 -3.20 -5.07
CA GLY A 62 3.59 -4.55 -4.74
C GLY A 62 2.36 -4.57 -3.82
N HIS A 63 2.23 -3.61 -2.90
CA HIS A 63 1.05 -3.47 -2.06
C HIS A 63 -0.18 -3.01 -2.87
N VAL A 64 0.01 -2.10 -3.85
CA VAL A 64 -1.05 -1.71 -4.79
C VAL A 64 -1.51 -2.92 -5.60
N ASP A 65 -0.59 -3.67 -6.20
CA ASP A 65 -0.90 -4.88 -6.98
C ASP A 65 -1.65 -5.93 -6.14
N TRP A 66 -1.26 -6.10 -4.87
CA TRP A 66 -1.95 -6.99 -3.94
C TRP A 66 -3.40 -6.54 -3.71
N ALA A 67 -3.62 -5.25 -3.45
CA ALA A 67 -4.95 -4.71 -3.20
C ALA A 67 -5.85 -4.84 -4.43
N GLU A 68 -5.33 -4.60 -5.64
CA GLU A 68 -6.04 -4.82 -6.90
C GLU A 68 -6.44 -6.30 -7.05
N THR A 69 -5.49 -7.21 -6.80
CA THR A 69 -5.77 -8.66 -6.83
C THR A 69 -6.87 -9.05 -5.84
N GLN A 70 -6.89 -8.49 -4.63
CA GLN A 70 -7.94 -8.81 -3.64
C GLN A 70 -9.30 -8.30 -4.11
N ARG A 71 -9.36 -7.10 -4.70
CA ARG A 71 -10.60 -6.53 -5.23
C ARG A 71 -11.14 -7.35 -6.40
N ASP A 72 -10.28 -7.78 -7.31
CA ASP A 72 -10.65 -8.67 -8.42
C ASP A 72 -11.19 -10.01 -7.92
N GLN A 73 -10.57 -10.59 -6.89
CA GLN A 73 -11.08 -11.80 -6.25
C GLN A 73 -12.47 -11.58 -5.66
N ILE A 74 -12.67 -10.51 -4.90
CA ILE A 74 -13.98 -10.16 -4.31
C ILE A 74 -15.04 -9.96 -5.40
N GLU A 75 -14.70 -9.32 -6.52
CA GLU A 75 -15.62 -9.12 -7.65
C GLU A 75 -16.01 -10.45 -8.30
N GLN A 76 -15.06 -11.34 -8.52
CA GLN A 76 -15.29 -12.60 -9.23
C GLN A 76 -16.02 -13.65 -8.38
N MET A 77 -15.65 -13.81 -7.10
CA MET A 77 -16.20 -14.88 -6.24
C MET A 77 -17.24 -14.40 -5.23
N GLY A 78 -17.39 -13.09 -5.06
CA GLY A 78 -18.22 -12.48 -4.02
C GLY A 78 -17.52 -12.45 -2.65
N LEU A 79 -17.90 -11.46 -1.83
CA LEU A 79 -17.26 -11.19 -0.53
C LEU A 79 -17.29 -12.39 0.41
N VAL A 80 -18.39 -13.15 0.48
CA VAL A 80 -18.52 -14.28 1.41
C VAL A 80 -17.49 -15.37 1.11
N ASN A 81 -17.35 -15.77 -0.17
CA ASN A 81 -16.40 -16.80 -0.58
C ASN A 81 -14.96 -16.33 -0.39
N TYR A 82 -14.67 -15.07 -0.70
CA TYR A 82 -13.39 -14.45 -0.42
C TYR A 82 -13.03 -14.56 1.07
N LEU A 83 -13.93 -14.14 1.96
CA LEU A 83 -13.70 -14.17 3.41
C LEU A 83 -13.49 -15.60 3.94
N THR A 84 -14.21 -16.59 3.42
CA THR A 84 -13.96 -18.00 3.77
C THR A 84 -12.51 -18.39 3.48
N ASN A 85 -11.95 -18.01 2.33
CA ASN A 85 -10.56 -18.29 1.95
C ASN A 85 -9.54 -17.54 2.83
N GLN A 86 -9.89 -16.41 3.44
CA GLN A 86 -9.00 -15.61 4.30
C GLN A 86 -8.86 -16.15 5.73
N THR A 87 -9.70 -17.09 6.16
CA THR A 87 -9.64 -17.65 7.53
C THR A 87 -8.53 -18.68 7.74
N GLY A 88 -7.66 -18.91 6.74
CA GLY A 88 -6.63 -19.97 6.78
C GLY A 88 -7.21 -21.39 6.87
N GLY A 89 -8.49 -21.56 6.53
CA GLY A 89 -9.29 -22.72 6.95
C GLY A 89 -8.83 -24.06 6.37
N ALA A 90 -8.55 -25.00 7.28
CA ALA A 90 -8.72 -26.45 7.16
C ALA A 90 -8.62 -27.05 5.74
N ALA A 91 -7.51 -26.82 5.06
CA ALA A 91 -6.93 -27.81 4.17
C ALA A 91 -5.86 -28.55 4.99
N SER A 92 -6.09 -29.86 5.13
CA SER A 92 -5.11 -30.83 5.63
C SER A 92 -3.85 -30.81 4.78
#